data_AF-A0A4U6KZH3-F1
#
_entry.id   AF-A0A4U6KZH3-F1
#
_cell.length_a   1.000
_cell.length_b   1.000
_cell.length_c   1.000
_cell.angle_alpha   90.00
_cell.angle_beta   90.00
_cell.angle_gamma   90.00
#
_symmetry.space_group_name_H-M   'P 1'
#
loop_
_entity.id
_entity.type
_entity.pdbx_description
1 polymer ?
#
loop_
_entity_poly.entity_id
_entity_poly.type
_entity_poly.pdbx_seq_one_letter_code
_entity_poly.pdbx_strand_id
1 'polypeptide(L)' 'KVDIVFAPSEKEIYPQGTEGHTYVDVPGLSTMLEGASRPGHFRGVSTIVSKLFNLIQPD' A
#
# COMPACT_ATOMS: atom_id res chain seq x y z
N LYS A 1 -20.78 15.12 -5.20
CA LYS A 1 -20.99 14.82 -3.76
C LYS A 1 -20.16 13.58 -3.45
N VAL A 2 -19.55 13.51 -2.27
CA VAL A 2 -18.83 12.32 -1.81
C VAL A 2 -19.78 11.51 -0.94
N ASP A 3 -19.86 10.20 -1.15
CA ASP A 3 -20.73 9.31 -0.38
C ASP A 3 -20.03 8.78 0.88
N ILE A 4 -18.73 8.44 0.79
CA ILE A 4 -17.95 7.85 1.88
C ILE A 4 -16.53 8.43 1.88
N VAL A 5 -16.00 8.67 3.09
CA VAL A 5 -14.57 8.88 3.34
C VAL A 5 -14.09 7.77 4.27
N PHE A 6 -13.12 6.98 3.81
CA PHE A 6 -12.46 5.96 4.63
C PHE A 6 -11.14 6.51 5.15
N ALA A 7 -11.04 6.73 6.47
CA ALA A 7 -9.89 7.35 7.12
C ALA A 7 -9.41 6.52 8.34
N PRO A 8 -8.86 5.31 8.10
CA PRO A 8 -8.39 4.43 9.16
C PRO A 8 -7.10 4.95 9.80
N SER A 9 -6.91 4.62 11.07
CA SER A 9 -5.63 4.76 11.77
C SER A 9 -4.60 3.73 11.26
N GLU A 10 -3.32 4.01 11.51
CA GLU A 10 -2.25 3.07 11.17
C GLU A 10 -2.45 1.71 11.83
N LYS A 11 -2.91 1.66 13.09
CA LYS A 11 -3.13 0.43 13.84
C LYS A 11 -4.30 -0.41 13.30
N GLU A 12 -5.29 0.22 12.66
CA GLU A 12 -6.37 -0.50 11.98
C GLU A 12 -5.86 -1.17 10.69
N ILE A 13 -4.94 -0.52 9.97
CA ILE A 13 -4.34 -1.10 8.76
C ILE A 13 -3.22 -2.08 9.10
N TYR A 14 -2.36 -1.78 10.05
CA TYR A 14 -1.15 -2.53 10.38
C TYR A 14 -1.11 -2.82 11.89
N PRO A 15 -1.95 -3.74 12.40
CA PRO A 15 -2.10 -3.96 13.83
C PRO A 15 -0.84 -4.50 14.53
N GLN A 16 0.03 -5.19 13.79
CA GLN A 16 1.34 -5.66 14.27
C GLN A 16 2.51 -4.82 13.71
N GLY A 17 2.23 -3.62 13.16
CA GLY A 17 3.20 -2.85 12.41
C GLY A 17 3.44 -3.39 10.99
N THR A 18 4.40 -2.81 10.29
CA THR A 18 4.73 -3.18 8.90
C THR A 18 5.82 -4.24 8.80
N GLU A 19 6.59 -4.45 9.87
CA GLU A 19 7.62 -5.48 9.92
C GLU A 19 6.96 -6.87 9.93
N GLY A 20 7.31 -7.72 8.95
CA GLY A 20 6.69 -9.04 8.80
C GLY A 20 5.28 -9.04 8.19
N HIS A 21 4.71 -7.88 7.84
CA HIS A 21 3.42 -7.82 7.13
C HIS A 21 3.58 -8.31 5.68
N THR A 22 2.59 -9.07 5.19
CA THR A 22 2.53 -9.50 3.78
C THR A 22 2.60 -8.29 2.86
N TYR A 23 3.46 -8.34 1.84
CA TYR A 23 3.64 -7.24 0.90
C TYR A 23 3.41 -7.68 -0.54
N VAL A 24 3.15 -6.70 -1.39
CA VAL A 24 3.05 -6.85 -2.85
C VAL A 24 4.17 -6.03 -3.46
N ASP A 25 4.96 -6.62 -4.36
CA ASP A 25 6.06 -5.95 -5.07
C ASP A 25 5.77 -5.97 -6.58
N VAL A 26 6.17 -4.91 -7.28
CA VAL A 26 6.07 -4.80 -8.75
C VAL A 26 7.49 -4.69 -9.31
N PRO A 27 8.12 -5.81 -9.69
CA PRO A 27 9.52 -5.83 -10.12
C PRO A 27 9.78 -4.91 -11.31
N GLY A 28 10.99 -4.36 -11.38
CA GLY A 28 11.41 -3.40 -12.41
C GLY A 28 10.92 -1.99 -12.11
N LEU A 29 9.62 -1.77 -12.05
CA LEU A 29 9.04 -0.46 -11.73
C LEU A 29 9.36 -0.02 -10.30
N SER A 30 9.39 -0.96 -9.34
CA SER A 30 9.65 -0.65 -7.94
C SER A 30 11.08 -0.17 -7.66
N THR A 31 12.02 -0.43 -8.58
CA THR A 31 13.46 -0.18 -8.39
C THR A 31 14.09 0.75 -9.41
N MET A 32 13.40 1.12 -10.50
CA MET A 32 13.90 2.08 -11.48
C MET A 32 13.46 3.52 -11.19
N LEU A 33 14.12 4.50 -11.82
CA LEU A 33 13.79 5.93 -11.71
C LEU A 33 13.70 6.38 -10.24
N GLU A 34 12.57 6.92 -9.79
CA GLU A 34 12.36 7.32 -8.38
C GLU A 34 12.52 6.14 -7.41
N GLY A 35 12.21 4.92 -7.84
CA GLY A 35 12.37 3.71 -7.03
C GLY A 35 13.82 3.45 -6.65
N ALA A 36 14.77 3.90 -7.48
CA ALA A 36 16.19 3.83 -7.17
C ALA A 36 16.58 4.81 -6.05
N SER A 37 15.98 6.00 -6.03
CA SER A 37 16.23 7.02 -4.99
C SER A 37 15.48 6.76 -3.69
N ARG A 38 14.40 5.96 -3.73
CA ARG A 38 13.54 5.69 -2.57
C ARG A 38 13.30 4.18 -2.39
N PRO A 39 14.32 3.41 -1.96
CA PRO A 39 14.19 1.97 -1.78
C PRO A 39 13.00 1.61 -0.88
N GLY A 40 12.16 0.67 -1.34
CA GLY A 40 10.96 0.21 -0.62
C GLY A 40 9.72 1.10 -0.76
N HIS A 41 9.83 2.31 -1.32
CA HIS A 41 8.70 3.22 -1.46
C HIS A 41 7.54 2.60 -2.26
N PHE A 42 7.84 2.12 -3.47
CA PHE A 42 6.81 1.56 -4.34
C PHE A 42 6.23 0.23 -3.82
N ARG A 43 7.01 -0.57 -3.08
CA ARG A 43 6.46 -1.74 -2.37
C ARG A 43 5.40 -1.34 -1.36
N GLY A 44 5.64 -0.28 -0.59
CA GLY A 44 4.64 0.26 0.34
C GLY A 44 3.36 0.67 -0.38
N VAL A 45 3.51 1.39 -1.51
CA VAL A 45 2.39 1.82 -2.36
C VAL A 45 1.59 0.65 -2.91
N SER A 46 2.22 -0.31 -3.59
CA SER A 46 1.52 -1.47 -4.15
C SER A 46 0.86 -2.31 -3.07
N THR A 47 1.50 -2.46 -1.91
CA THR A 47 0.93 -3.20 -0.76
C THR A 47 -0.35 -2.54 -0.24
N ILE A 48 -0.35 -1.24 0.03
CA ILE A 48 -1.54 -0.58 0.59
C ILE A 48 -2.66 -0.46 -0.44
N VAL A 49 -2.35 -0.19 -1.71
CA VAL A 49 -3.37 -0.12 -2.76
C VAL A 49 -4.03 -1.48 -2.99
N SER A 50 -3.26 -2.58 -3.03
CA SER A 50 -3.84 -3.93 -3.10
C SER A 50 -4.72 -4.25 -1.89
N LYS A 51 -4.31 -3.84 -0.69
CA LYS A 51 -5.12 -4.01 0.53
C LYS A 51 -6.42 -3.20 0.46
N LEU A 52 -6.37 -1.97 -0.02
CA LEU A 52 -7.56 -1.12 -0.20
C LEU A 52 -8.50 -1.68 -1.28
N PHE A 53 -7.99 -2.22 -2.39
CA PHE A 53 -8.82 -2.93 -3.36
C PHE A 53 -9.52 -4.15 -2.77
N ASN A 54 -8.83 -4.92 -1.92
CA ASN A 54 -9.46 -6.04 -1.23
C ASN A 54 -10.51 -5.62 -0.20
N LEU A 55 -10.36 -4.45 0.43
CA LEU A 55 -11.31 -3.91 1.41
C LEU A 55 -12.53 -3.27 0.77
N ILE A 56 -12.32 -2.50 -0.31
CA ILE A 56 -13.34 -1.63 -0.92
C ILE A 56 -14.00 -2.27 -2.13
N GLN A 57 -13.27 -3.12 -2.87
CA GLN A 57 -13.74 -3.77 -4.10
C GLN A 57 -14.38 -2.80 -5.10
N PRO A 58 -13.64 -1.77 -5.57
CA PRO A 58 -14.16 -0.86 -6.59
C PRO A 58 -14.29 -1.57 -7.95
N ASP A 59 -15.23 -1.11 -8.78
CA ASP A 59 -15.36 -1.48 -10.20
C ASP A 59 -14.33 -0.76 -11.09
#